data_AF-A0A1V1X3T8-F1
#
_entry.id   AF-A0A1V1X3T8-F1
#
_cell.length_a   1.000
_cell.length_b   1.000
_cell.length_c   1.000
_cell.angle_alpha   90.00
_cell.angle_beta   90.00
_cell.angle_gamma   90.00
#
_symmetry.space_group_name_H-M   'P 1'
#
loop_
_entity.id
_entity.type
_entity.pdbx_description
1 polymer ?
#
loop_
_entity_poly.entity_id
_entity_poly.type
_entity_poly.pdbx_seq_one_letter_code
_entity_poly.pdbx_strand_id
1 'polypeptide(L)' 'MNEQLQKYARDTLKVGLAKLPEGHQMIFKRMYSHNNLELPMNDVVDSIECEKLDWAMEQVQRSLGKLR' A
#
# COMPACT_ATOMS: atom_id res chain seq x y z
N MET A 1 -2.40 15.39 -5.25
CA MET A 1 -3.81 15.08 -4.87
C MET A 1 -4.22 16.00 -3.72
N ASN A 2 -5.49 16.42 -3.63
CA ASN A 2 -5.97 17.11 -2.43
C ASN A 2 -6.00 16.15 -1.22
N GLU A 3 -6.10 16.68 -0.01
CA GLU A 3 -6.02 15.88 1.23
C GLU A 3 -7.09 14.78 1.30
N GLN A 4 -8.30 15.07 0.84
CA GLN A 4 -9.41 14.11 0.84
C GLN A 4 -9.12 12.90 -0.08
N LEU A 5 -8.56 13.14 -1.26
CA LEU A 5 -8.15 12.10 -2.20
C LEU A 5 -6.98 11.29 -1.66
N GLN A 6 -6.01 11.93 -0.99
CA GLN A 6 -4.91 11.20 -0.34
C GLN A 6 -5.43 10.28 0.76
N LYS A 7 -6.34 10.76 1.59
CA LYS A 7 -6.97 9.95 2.64
C LYS A 7 -7.70 8.75 2.04
N TYR A 8 -8.52 8.98 1.02
CA TYR A 8 -9.22 7.91 0.32
C TYR A 8 -8.25 6.86 -0.27
N ALA A 9 -7.15 7.31 -0.88
CA ALA A 9 -6.13 6.43 -1.44
C ALA A 9 -5.47 5.57 -0.35
N ARG A 10 -5.06 6.17 0.78
CA ARG A 10 -4.47 5.44 1.92
C ARG A 10 -5.44 4.46 2.55
N ASP A 11 -6.70 4.86 2.74
CA ASP A 11 -7.75 3.98 3.27
C ASP A 11 -7.96 2.77 2.32
N THR A 12 -8.01 3.02 1.00
CA THR A 12 -8.14 1.97 -0.02
C THR A 12 -6.94 1.03 -0.03
N LEU A 13 -5.72 1.55 0.10
CA LEU A 13 -4.49 0.76 0.19
C LEU A 13 -4.51 -0.17 1.40
N LYS A 14 -4.84 0.35 2.59
CA LYS A 14 -4.92 -0.44 3.83
C LYS A 14 -5.91 -1.59 3.69
N VAL A 15 -7.09 -1.33 3.14
CA VAL A 15 -8.11 -2.37 2.89
C VAL A 15 -7.66 -3.39 1.85
N GLY A 16 -7.01 -2.95 0.77
CA GLY A 16 -6.51 -3.84 -0.27
C GLY A 16 -5.38 -4.75 0.21
N LEU A 17 -4.41 -4.18 0.93
CA LEU A 17 -3.27 -4.91 1.50
C LEU A 17 -3.71 -5.96 2.53
N ALA A 18 -4.72 -5.66 3.35
CA ALA A 18 -5.27 -6.61 4.32
C ALA A 18 -5.87 -7.88 3.66
N LYS A 19 -6.27 -7.81 2.39
CA LYS A 19 -6.80 -8.95 1.62
C LYS A 19 -5.70 -9.77 0.94
N LEU A 20 -4.49 -9.24 0.84
CA LEU A 20 -3.38 -9.94 0.20
C LEU A 20 -2.71 -10.91 1.17
N PRO A 21 -2.21 -12.07 0.69
CA PRO A 21 -1.38 -12.97 1.49
C PRO A 21 -0.13 -12.26 2.05
N GLU A 22 0.39 -12.77 3.16
CA GLU A 22 1.55 -12.19 3.86
C GLU A 22 2.77 -11.98 2.95
N GLY A 23 3.02 -12.90 2.02
CA GLY A 23 4.11 -12.75 1.04
C GLY A 23 3.99 -11.49 0.17
N HIS A 24 2.79 -11.16 -0.29
CA HIS A 24 2.54 -9.94 -1.06
C HIS A 24 2.63 -8.69 -0.19
N GLN A 25 2.16 -8.76 1.06
CA GLN A 25 2.32 -7.67 2.03
C GLN A 25 3.81 -7.40 2.31
N MET A 26 4.62 -8.45 2.47
CA MET A 26 6.07 -8.32 2.67
C MET A 26 6.77 -7.70 1.46
N ILE A 27 6.36 -8.06 0.24
CA ILE A 27 6.86 -7.43 -0.98
C ILE A 27 6.53 -5.93 -0.99
N PHE A 28 5.30 -5.56 -0.59
CA PHE A 28 4.91 -4.16 -0.48
C PHE A 28 5.77 -3.39 0.53
N LYS A 29 6.03 -3.96 1.71
CA LYS A 29 6.94 -3.37 2.71
C LYS A 29 8.35 -3.16 2.16
N ARG A 30 8.88 -4.13 1.41
CA ARG A 30 10.22 -3.99 0.79
C ARG A 30 10.30 -2.84 -0.21
N MET A 31 9.18 -2.41 -0.80
CA MET A 31 9.16 -1.29 -1.74
C MET A 31 9.07 0.06 -1.01
N TYR A 32 8.21 0.17 0.00
CA TYR A 32 7.86 1.46 0.62
C TYR A 32 8.47 1.69 2.00
N SER A 33 9.00 0.65 2.65
CA SER A 33 9.65 0.72 3.96
C SER A 33 10.93 -0.12 4.00
N HIS A 34 11.73 -0.09 2.93
CA HIS A 34 12.94 -0.92 2.78
C HIS A 34 13.95 -0.77 3.93
N ASN A 35 13.97 0.38 4.61
CA ASN A 35 14.84 0.63 5.77
C ASN A 35 14.32 0.02 7.08
N ASN A 36 13.02 -0.30 7.16
CA ASN A 36 12.39 -0.87 8.35
C ASN A 36 11.20 -1.77 7.97
N LEU A 37 11.47 -3.07 7.84
CA LEU A 37 10.45 -4.07 7.48
C LEU A 37 9.53 -4.46 8.64
N GLU A 38 9.93 -4.15 9.88
CA GLU A 38 9.12 -4.36 11.07
C GLU A 38 8.03 -3.30 11.24
N LEU A 39 8.12 -2.20 10.48
CA LEU A 39 7.15 -1.12 10.51
C LEU A 39 5.73 -1.66 10.24
N PRO A 40 4.72 -1.30 11.07
CA PRO A 40 3.33 -1.69 10.84
C PRO A 40 2.85 -1.26 9.45
N MET A 41 2.06 -2.11 8.78
CA MET A 41 1.61 -1.84 7.41
C MET A 41 0.87 -0.49 7.28
N ASN A 42 0.11 -0.09 8.29
CA ASN A 42 -0.57 1.18 8.29
C ASN A 42 0.40 2.36 8.24
N ASP A 43 1.47 2.30 9.03
CA ASP A 43 2.51 3.33 9.07
C ASP A 43 3.30 3.35 7.76
N VAL A 44 3.54 2.18 7.15
CA VAL A 44 4.11 2.08 5.80
C VAL A 44 3.23 2.86 4.82
N VAL A 45 1.92 2.60 4.79
CA VAL A 45 0.98 3.29 3.90
C VAL A 45 0.91 4.78 4.19
N ASP A 46 0.94 5.20 5.45
CA ASP A 46 0.87 6.60 5.84
C ASP A 46 2.16 7.37 5.49
N SER A 47 3.30 6.67 5.40
CA SER A 47 4.57 7.25 4.97
C SER A 47 4.73 7.43 3.45
N ILE A 48 3.81 6.86 2.64
CA ILE A 48 3.89 6.99 1.18
C ILE A 48 3.70 8.45 0.76
N GLU A 49 4.63 8.99 -0.02
CA GLU A 49 4.53 10.32 -0.61
C GLU A 49 3.31 10.43 -1.53
N CYS A 50 2.64 11.59 -1.54
CA CYS A 50 1.41 11.79 -2.31
C CYS A 50 1.56 11.41 -3.79
N GLU A 51 2.70 11.69 -4.40
CA GLU A 51 2.99 11.41 -5.82
C GLU A 51 3.05 9.91 -6.14
N LYS A 52 3.28 9.07 -5.12
CA LYS A 52 3.40 7.62 -5.24
C LYS A 52 2.11 6.87 -4.90
N LEU A 53 1.08 7.56 -4.40
CA LEU A 53 -0.17 6.93 -3.95
C LEU A 53 -0.92 6.26 -5.11
N ASP A 54 -1.03 6.92 -6.26
CA ASP A 54 -1.72 6.35 -7.43
C ASP A 54 -1.03 5.07 -7.91
N TRP A 55 0.31 5.09 -8.00
CA TRP A 55 1.09 3.91 -8.37
C TRP A 55 0.93 2.77 -7.34
N ALA A 56 0.98 3.09 -6.05
CA ALA A 56 0.77 2.10 -5.00
C ALA A 56 -0.62 1.45 -5.11
N MET A 57 -1.66 2.24 -5.42
CA MET A 57 -3.02 1.73 -5.60
C MET A 57 -3.10 0.75 -6.78
N GLU A 58 -2.52 1.08 -7.93
CA GLU A 58 -2.46 0.18 -9.07
C GLU A 58 -1.74 -1.13 -8.74
N GLN A 59 -0.61 -1.08 -8.02
CA GLN A 59 0.15 -2.28 -7.64
C GLN A 59 -0.68 -3.21 -6.75
N VAL A 60 -1.39 -2.66 -5.77
CA VAL A 60 -2.28 -3.44 -4.89
C VAL A 60 -3.45 -4.02 -5.68
N GLN A 61 -4.09 -3.24 -6.56
CA GLN A 61 -5.18 -3.72 -7.41
C GLN A 61 -4.75 -4.85 -8.35
N ARG A 62 -3.59 -4.72 -9.00
CA ARG A 62 -3.03 -5.77 -9.87
C ARG A 62 -2.71 -7.04 -9.09
N SER A 63 -2.17 -6.89 -7.88
CA SER A 63 -1.86 -8.02 -7.00
C SER A 63 -3.14 -8.75 -6.58
N LEU A 64 -4.21 -8.02 -6.24
CA LEU A 64 -5.53 -8.60 -5.96
C LEU A 64 -6.11 -9.30 -7.19
N GLY A 65 -5.95 -8.72 -8.38
CA GLY A 65 -6.42 -9.29 -9.64
C GLY A 65 -5.78 -10.64 -9.97
N LYS A 66 -4.54 -10.89 -9.53
CA LYS A 66 -3.82 -12.16 -9.72
C LYS A 66 -4.23 -13.27 -8.74
N LEU A 67 -5.00 -12.94 -7.70
CA LEU A 67 -5.55 -13.93 -6.77
C LEU A 67 -6.87 -14.55 -7.26
N ARG A 68 -7.43 -14.02 -8.36
CA ARG A 68 -8.58 -14.60 -9.07
C ARG A 68 -8.11 -15.59 -10.12
#